data_AF-L9WKE1-F1
#
_entry.id   AF-L9WKE1-F1
#
_cell.length_a   1.000
_cell.length_b   1.000
_cell.length_c   1.000
_cell.angle_alpha   90.00
_cell.angle_beta   90.00
_cell.angle_gamma   90.00
#
_symmetry.space_group_name_H-M   'P 1'
#
loop_
_entity.id
_entity.type
_entity.pdbx_description
1 polymer ?
#
loop_
_entity_poly.entity_id
_entity_poly.type
_entity_poly.pdbx_seq_one_letter_code
_entity_poly.pdbx_strand_id
1 'polypeptide(L)'
;MTREQIYVSHAPGDLELVQELFSTVKNFPFGVHITFEAVESGRQRNRLEGRLANSDVVVAVLTAASADSQWINQEIGYAVAKGIPVIPLYDDEHHRGGFIDAVDGVEIDPQNPSETIFNLLSRLRAQLAPLGALSVPNWYIRFPCTNPDCGHPVTLEIEQEQTKLWTRSKHGKLLTASCERCGATYAFDPATIGYVRRDGGGR
;
A
#
# COMPACT_ATOMS: atom_id res chain seq x y z
N MET A 1 11.77 0.15 -17.11
CA MET A 1 10.79 1.03 -16.44
C MET A 1 10.64 0.52 -15.03
N THR A 2 11.23 1.22 -14.06
CA THR A 2 11.15 0.86 -12.65
C THR A 2 9.76 1.24 -12.16
N ARG A 3 9.02 0.26 -11.66
CA ARG A 3 7.79 0.48 -10.88
C ARG A 3 8.15 1.29 -9.64
N GLU A 4 7.26 2.12 -9.14
CA GLU A 4 7.44 2.84 -7.89
C GLU A 4 7.68 1.84 -6.76
N GLN A 5 8.62 2.12 -5.85
CA GLN A 5 9.07 1.21 -4.78
C GLN A 5 8.68 1.77 -3.41
N ILE A 6 7.88 1.01 -2.67
CA ILE A 6 7.46 1.30 -1.30
C ILE A 6 8.27 0.42 -0.36
N TYR A 7 9.01 1.03 0.56
CA TYR A 7 9.68 0.33 1.66
C TYR A 7 8.80 0.37 2.90
N VAL A 8 8.55 -0.78 3.53
CA VAL A 8 7.77 -0.86 4.77
C VAL A 8 8.70 -1.22 5.93
N SER A 9 8.93 -0.23 6.80
CA SER A 9 9.68 -0.37 8.05
C SER A 9 8.72 -0.74 9.17
N HIS A 10 8.96 -1.85 9.87
CA HIS A 10 8.07 -2.35 10.93
C HIS A 10 8.85 -3.24 11.92
N ALA A 11 8.32 -3.44 13.13
CA ALA A 11 8.92 -4.40 14.06
C ALA A 11 8.56 -5.84 13.65
N PRO A 12 9.37 -6.85 14.04
CA PRO A 12 9.07 -8.25 13.69
C PRO A 12 7.68 -8.70 14.13
N GLY A 13 7.21 -8.18 15.28
CA GLY A 13 5.89 -8.47 15.85
C GLY A 13 4.71 -7.91 15.05
N ASP A 14 4.94 -6.90 14.20
CA ASP A 14 3.88 -6.25 13.41
C ASP A 14 3.66 -6.91 12.04
N LEU A 15 4.35 -8.01 11.73
CA LEU A 15 4.34 -8.59 10.39
C LEU A 15 2.92 -8.94 9.91
N GLU A 16 2.09 -9.54 10.77
CA GLU A 16 0.73 -9.93 10.42
C GLU A 16 -0.13 -8.69 10.07
N LEU A 17 -0.08 -7.67 10.93
CA LEU A 17 -0.72 -6.38 10.71
C LEU A 17 -0.27 -5.75 9.38
N VAL A 18 1.03 -5.71 9.14
CA VAL A 18 1.59 -5.17 7.89
C VAL A 18 1.14 -5.95 6.68
N GLN A 19 1.11 -7.28 6.77
CA GLN A 19 0.63 -8.12 5.67
C GLN A 19 -0.84 -7.88 5.35
N GLU A 20 -1.67 -7.68 6.37
CA GLU A 20 -3.08 -7.34 6.22
C GLU A 20 -3.26 -5.97 5.55
N LEU A 21 -2.67 -4.93 6.11
CA LEU A 21 -2.84 -3.54 5.63
C LEU A 21 -2.28 -3.33 4.22
N PHE A 22 -1.21 -4.04 3.85
CA PHE A 22 -0.61 -3.96 2.51
C PHE A 22 -1.10 -5.03 1.54
N SER A 23 -2.06 -5.87 1.93
CA SER A 23 -2.57 -6.95 1.07
C SER A 23 -3.13 -6.43 -0.26
N THR A 24 -3.84 -5.29 -0.24
CA THR A 24 -4.40 -4.66 -1.44
C THR A 24 -3.38 -3.77 -2.16
N VAL A 25 -2.48 -3.11 -1.43
CA VAL A 25 -1.40 -2.29 -2.00
C VAL A 25 -0.50 -3.11 -2.94
N LYS A 26 -0.24 -4.38 -2.60
CA LYS A 26 0.55 -5.31 -3.45
C LYS A 26 -0.08 -5.62 -4.82
N ASN A 27 -1.37 -5.33 -5.02
CA ASN A 27 -2.05 -5.55 -6.30
C ASN A 27 -1.81 -4.42 -7.30
N PHE A 28 -1.31 -3.28 -6.84
CA PHE A 28 -0.92 -2.16 -7.70
C PHE A 28 0.40 -2.46 -8.41
N PRO A 29 0.72 -1.75 -9.50
CA PRO A 29 1.99 -1.86 -10.19
C PRO A 29 3.15 -1.22 -9.40
N PHE A 30 3.15 -1.30 -8.07
CA PHE A 30 4.24 -0.88 -7.19
C PHE A 30 5.07 -2.09 -6.76
N GLY A 31 6.35 -1.89 -6.50
CA GLY A 31 7.13 -2.82 -5.70
C GLY A 31 6.90 -2.52 -4.22
N VAL A 32 6.40 -3.48 -3.45
CA VAL A 32 6.24 -3.35 -2.00
C VAL A 32 7.26 -4.24 -1.32
N HIS A 33 8.16 -3.64 -0.55
CA HIS A 33 9.19 -4.34 0.22
C HIS A 33 8.83 -4.32 1.70
N ILE A 34 8.25 -5.44 2.16
CA ILE A 34 8.04 -5.71 3.59
C ILE A 34 9.23 -6.52 4.08
N THR A 35 9.91 -6.00 5.09
CA THR A 35 11.20 -6.53 5.53
C THR A 35 11.00 -7.49 6.69
N PHE A 36 11.33 -8.78 6.50
CA PHE A 36 11.37 -9.72 7.61
C PHE A 36 12.69 -9.50 8.36
N GLU A 37 12.65 -8.85 9.52
CA GLU A 37 13.79 -8.76 10.43
C GLU A 37 14.13 -10.15 10.99
N ALA A 38 14.86 -10.95 10.22
CA ALA A 38 15.77 -11.95 10.77
C ALA A 38 17.19 -11.35 10.73
N VAL A 39 17.40 -10.32 11.55
CA VAL A 39 18.64 -9.52 11.59
C VAL A 39 19.71 -10.25 12.41
N GLU A 40 20.52 -11.10 11.78
CA GLU A 40 21.75 -11.62 12.43
C GLU A 40 22.99 -11.69 11.51
N SER A 41 23.04 -11.01 10.36
CA SER A 41 24.32 -10.94 9.61
C SER A 41 24.56 -9.62 8.89
N GLY A 42 25.74 -9.04 9.09
CA GLY A 42 26.17 -7.74 8.53
C GLY A 42 26.12 -7.63 7.00
N ARG A 43 26.13 -8.77 6.26
CA ARG A 43 25.90 -8.78 4.80
C ARG A 43 24.48 -8.35 4.41
N GLN A 44 23.50 -8.52 5.29
CA GLN A 44 22.12 -8.14 5.00
C GLN A 44 21.87 -6.64 5.19
N ARG A 45 22.67 -5.95 6.03
CA ARG A 45 22.52 -4.50 6.29
C ARG A 45 22.73 -3.65 5.04
N ASN A 46 23.80 -3.90 4.28
CA ASN A 46 24.06 -3.17 3.03
C ASN A 46 22.95 -3.40 1.98
N ARG A 47 22.29 -4.56 2.03
CA ARG A 47 21.16 -4.87 1.14
C ARG A 47 19.89 -4.12 1.56
N LEU A 48 19.65 -3.96 2.86
CA LEU A 48 18.53 -3.17 3.39
C LEU A 48 18.73 -1.69 3.11
N GLU A 49 19.93 -1.16 3.33
CA GLU A 49 20.27 0.22 2.95
C GLU A 49 20.04 0.44 1.45
N GLY A 50 20.50 -0.48 0.60
CA GLY A 50 20.26 -0.39 -0.84
C GLY A 50 18.77 -0.43 -1.21
N ARG A 51 17.93 -1.16 -0.48
CA ARG A 51 16.47 -1.17 -0.73
C ARG A 51 15.81 0.13 -0.29
N LEU A 52 16.16 0.61 0.90
CA LEU A 52 15.68 1.87 1.44
C LEU A 52 16.08 3.05 0.53
N ALA A 53 17.35 3.10 0.10
CA ALA A 53 17.87 4.17 -0.76
C ALA A 53 17.26 4.20 -2.17
N ASN A 54 16.69 3.07 -2.64
CA ASN A 54 16.02 2.98 -3.93
C ASN A 54 14.48 3.02 -3.81
N SER A 55 13.95 3.34 -2.63
CA SER A 55 12.52 3.50 -2.43
C SER A 55 12.07 4.91 -2.79
N ASP A 56 10.87 5.02 -3.37
CA ASP A 56 10.20 6.29 -3.65
C ASP A 56 9.47 6.81 -2.41
N VAL A 57 9.00 5.91 -1.55
CA VAL A 57 8.31 6.21 -0.28
C VAL A 57 8.66 5.15 0.76
N VAL A 58 8.82 5.60 2.01
CA VAL A 58 8.93 4.74 3.20
C VAL A 58 7.62 4.82 3.98
N VAL A 59 7.04 3.68 4.35
CA VAL A 59 5.98 3.61 5.35
C VAL A 59 6.58 3.07 6.64
N ALA A 60 6.53 3.86 7.70
CA ALA A 60 7.03 3.48 9.02
C ALA A 60 5.85 3.05 9.90
N VAL A 61 5.83 1.78 10.32
CA VAL A 61 4.78 1.21 11.17
C VAL A 61 5.18 1.36 12.63
N LEU A 62 4.43 2.20 13.34
CA LEU A 62 4.73 2.71 14.68
C LEU A 62 3.70 2.15 15.67
N THR A 63 4.04 1.02 16.28
CA THR A 63 3.28 0.38 17.35
C THR A 63 4.12 0.35 18.62
N ALA A 64 3.55 -0.15 19.71
CA ALA A 64 4.33 -0.43 20.92
C ALA A 64 5.55 -1.35 20.64
N ALA A 65 5.50 -2.22 19.63
CA ALA A 65 6.60 -3.11 19.27
C ALA A 65 7.75 -2.40 18.53
N SER A 66 7.48 -1.28 17.87
CA SER A 66 8.48 -0.50 17.13
C SER A 66 8.92 0.79 17.82
N ALA A 67 8.19 1.28 18.83
CA ALA A 67 8.44 2.53 19.52
C ALA A 67 9.91 2.71 19.98
N ASP A 68 10.49 1.67 20.58
CA ASP A 68 11.88 1.68 21.07
C ASP A 68 12.88 1.02 20.11
N SER A 69 12.46 0.66 18.90
CA SER A 69 13.34 0.01 17.93
C SER A 69 14.38 1.00 17.41
N GLN A 70 15.63 0.82 17.85
CA GLN A 70 16.77 1.59 17.33
C GLN A 70 16.89 1.45 15.80
N TRP A 71 16.56 0.27 15.26
CA TRP A 71 16.67 0.02 13.83
C TRP A 71 15.64 0.81 13.02
N ILE A 72 14.37 0.79 13.43
CA ILE A 72 13.30 1.54 12.77
C ILE A 72 13.59 3.04 12.82
N ASN A 73 14.07 3.54 13.97
CA ASN A 73 14.52 4.92 14.11
C ASN A 73 15.69 5.27 13.16
N GLN A 74 16.62 4.35 12.92
CA GLN A 74 17.70 4.54 11.94
C GLN A 74 17.19 4.56 10.50
N GLU A 75 16.24 3.68 10.15
CA GLU A 75 15.63 3.65 8.81
C GLU A 75 14.86 4.94 8.52
N ILE A 76 14.05 5.42 9.48
CA ILE A 76 13.36 6.71 9.39
C ILE A 76 14.37 7.84 9.24
N GLY A 77 15.38 7.90 10.11
CA GLY A 77 16.41 8.94 10.05
C GLY A 77 17.17 8.95 8.73
N TYR A 78 17.51 7.78 8.18
CA TYR A 78 18.14 7.67 6.88
C TYR A 78 17.24 8.16 5.75
N ALA A 79 15.97 7.74 5.74
CA ALA A 79 14.99 8.16 4.73
C ALA A 79 14.83 9.69 4.72
N VAL A 80 14.63 10.29 5.89
CA VAL A 80 14.54 11.75 6.07
C VAL A 80 15.82 12.44 5.58
N ALA A 81 17.00 11.94 5.97
CA ALA A 81 18.29 12.52 5.54
C ALA A 81 18.52 12.43 4.02
N LYS A 82 17.91 11.45 3.35
CA LYS A 82 17.95 11.29 1.88
C LYS A 82 16.83 12.03 1.15
N GLY A 83 15.91 12.67 1.87
CA GLY A 83 14.74 13.33 1.28
C GLY A 83 13.70 12.35 0.71
N ILE A 84 13.70 11.09 1.18
CA ILE A 84 12.68 10.11 0.83
C ILE A 84 11.46 10.37 1.72
N PRO A 85 10.26 10.58 1.15
CA PRO A 85 9.05 10.77 1.93
C PRO A 85 8.79 9.61 2.89
N VAL A 86 8.51 9.93 4.16
CA VAL A 86 8.10 8.95 5.17
C VAL A 86 6.62 9.15 5.46
N ILE A 87 5.82 8.08 5.40
CA ILE A 87 4.43 8.05 5.84
C ILE A 87 4.39 7.28 7.18
N PRO A 88 4.14 7.96 8.31
CA PRO A 88 3.89 7.28 9.58
C PRO A 88 2.56 6.53 9.53
N LEU A 89 2.55 5.26 9.92
CA LEU A 89 1.36 4.43 10.12
C LEU A 89 1.38 3.96 11.57
N TYR A 90 0.49 4.47 12.42
CA TYR A 90 0.69 4.44 13.88
C TYR A 90 -0.58 4.07 14.64
N ASP A 91 -0.46 3.34 15.75
CA ASP A 91 -1.59 2.95 16.61
C ASP A 91 -1.86 3.94 17.76
N ASP A 92 -0.88 4.77 18.12
CA ASP A 92 -0.96 5.81 19.12
C ASP A 92 -0.10 7.02 18.72
N GLU A 93 -0.64 8.24 18.87
CA GLU A 93 0.04 9.48 18.49
C GLU A 93 1.39 9.65 19.21
N HIS A 94 1.56 9.12 20.42
CA HIS A 94 2.82 9.19 21.16
C HIS A 94 3.96 8.39 20.51
N HIS A 95 3.64 7.42 19.65
CA HIS A 95 4.65 6.68 18.89
C HIS A 95 5.23 7.51 17.72
N ARG A 96 4.61 8.64 17.37
CA ARG A 96 5.13 9.59 16.38
C ARG A 96 6.14 10.55 17.01
N GLY A 97 7.34 10.04 17.25
CA GLY A 97 8.46 10.82 17.81
C GLY A 97 9.49 11.25 16.76
N GLY A 98 10.34 12.21 17.15
CA GLY A 98 11.53 12.57 16.40
C GLY A 98 11.24 13.26 15.06
N PHE A 99 11.94 12.87 14.00
CA PHE A 99 11.87 13.54 12.69
C PHE A 99 10.50 13.47 11.98
N ILE A 100 9.55 12.70 12.51
CA ILE A 100 8.23 12.48 11.92
C ILE A 100 7.08 12.97 12.81
N ASP A 101 7.38 13.73 13.88
CA ASP A 101 6.38 14.31 14.78
C ASP A 101 5.39 15.22 14.03
N ALA A 102 5.89 16.10 13.16
CA ALA A 102 5.12 17.03 12.36
C ALA A 102 4.66 16.45 11.00
N VAL A 103 4.99 15.19 10.70
CA VAL A 103 4.62 14.55 9.44
C VAL A 103 3.26 13.89 9.58
N ASP A 104 2.30 14.38 8.81
CA ASP A 104 0.98 13.76 8.67
C ASP A 104 1.06 12.24 8.40
N GLY A 105 0.48 11.45 9.31
CA GLY A 105 0.43 10.00 9.20
C GLY A 105 -0.96 9.44 8.88
N VAL A 106 -1.07 8.13 9.08
CA VAL A 106 -2.30 7.35 9.07
C VAL A 106 -2.41 6.65 10.42
N GLU A 107 -3.47 6.93 11.16
CA GLU A 107 -3.80 6.20 12.38
C GLU A 107 -4.31 4.81 12.01
N ILE A 108 -3.82 3.79 12.73
CA ILE A 108 -4.27 2.41 12.64
C ILE A 108 -5.49 2.29 13.54
N ASP A 109 -6.65 2.04 12.93
CA ASP A 109 -7.87 1.66 13.66
C ASP A 109 -8.11 0.16 13.51
N PRO A 110 -7.84 -0.66 14.55
CA PRO A 110 -8.08 -2.10 14.52
C PRO A 110 -9.57 -2.47 14.41
N GLN A 111 -10.47 -1.56 14.80
CA GLN A 111 -11.91 -1.77 14.67
C GLN A 111 -12.41 -1.42 13.26
N ASN A 112 -11.62 -0.65 12.50
CA ASN A 112 -11.93 -0.26 11.13
C ASN A 112 -10.71 -0.34 10.19
N PRO A 113 -10.22 -1.56 9.90
CA PRO A 113 -9.07 -1.76 9.02
C PRO A 113 -9.32 -1.25 7.60
N SER A 114 -10.58 -1.22 7.14
CA SER A 114 -10.93 -0.68 5.82
C SER A 114 -10.66 0.82 5.71
N GLU A 115 -10.94 1.59 6.76
CA GLU A 115 -10.62 3.02 6.82
C GLU A 115 -9.11 3.25 6.91
N THR A 116 -8.40 2.42 7.68
CA THR A 116 -6.93 2.46 7.74
C THR A 116 -6.31 2.22 6.35
N ILE A 117 -6.73 1.17 5.65
CA ILE A 117 -6.26 0.85 4.28
C ILE A 117 -6.62 2.00 3.33
N PHE A 118 -7.83 2.54 3.41
CA PHE A 118 -8.26 3.66 2.59
C PHE A 118 -7.37 4.90 2.78
N ASN A 119 -7.07 5.25 4.05
CA ASN A 119 -6.23 6.39 4.38
C ASN A 119 -4.77 6.15 3.95
N LEU A 120 -4.26 4.93 4.09
CA LEU A 120 -2.95 4.53 3.58
C LEU A 120 -2.86 4.68 2.05
N LEU A 121 -3.84 4.16 1.30
CA LEU A 121 -3.91 4.34 -0.15
C LEU A 121 -4.00 5.82 -0.54
N SER A 122 -4.75 6.62 0.23
CA SER A 122 -4.85 8.06 0.04
C SER A 122 -3.50 8.75 0.16
N ARG A 123 -2.75 8.46 1.24
CA ARG A 123 -1.42 9.05 1.48
C ARG A 123 -0.41 8.57 0.44
N LEU A 124 -0.39 7.28 0.11
CA LEU A 124 0.47 6.74 -0.95
C LEU A 124 0.19 7.42 -2.29
N ARG A 125 -1.09 7.62 -2.66
CA ARG A 125 -1.47 8.32 -3.90
C ARG A 125 -1.05 9.78 -3.91
N ALA A 126 -1.08 10.46 -2.77
CA ALA A 126 -0.62 11.83 -2.64
C ALA A 126 0.91 11.93 -2.77
N GLN A 127 1.66 10.99 -2.18
CA GLN A 127 3.14 10.99 -2.24
C GLN A 127 3.70 10.54 -3.58
N LEU A 128 3.08 9.53 -4.19
CA LEU A 128 3.51 8.96 -5.48
C LEU A 128 3.01 9.75 -6.69
N ALA A 129 2.31 10.87 -6.49
CA ALA A 129 1.86 11.76 -7.57
C ALA A 129 2.61 13.09 -7.52
N PRO A 130 3.21 13.50 -8.65
CA PRO A 130 2.63 14.63 -9.38
C PRO A 130 2.36 14.31 -10.86
N LEU A 131 1.28 14.88 -11.40
CA LEU A 131 0.97 14.93 -12.84
C LEU A 131 2.19 15.31 -13.69
N GLY A 132 2.53 14.48 -14.68
CA GLY A 132 3.40 14.83 -15.82
C GLY A 132 4.07 13.59 -16.43
N ALA A 133 3.94 13.23 -17.71
CA ALA A 133 3.25 13.81 -18.84
C ALA A 133 2.63 12.67 -19.67
N LEU A 134 1.42 12.89 -20.20
CA LEU A 134 0.75 12.05 -21.21
C LEU A 134 0.29 10.62 -20.85
N SER A 135 0.43 10.15 -19.61
CA SER A 135 -0.18 8.87 -19.20
C SER A 135 -0.99 9.03 -17.91
N VAL A 136 -2.27 8.69 -18.01
CA VAL A 136 -3.27 8.42 -16.97
C VAL A 136 -2.64 7.93 -15.64
N PRO A 137 -3.12 8.30 -14.45
CA PRO A 137 -2.52 7.82 -13.19
C PRO A 137 -2.32 6.29 -13.21
N ASN A 138 -1.11 5.81 -12.88
CA ASN A 138 -0.70 4.39 -12.76
C ASN A 138 -1.48 3.58 -11.70
N TRP A 139 -2.62 4.09 -11.25
CA TRP A 139 -3.48 3.49 -10.24
C TRP A 139 -4.47 2.56 -10.93
N TYR A 140 -3.98 1.39 -11.30
CA TYR A 140 -4.80 0.28 -11.77
C TYR A 140 -4.39 -0.99 -11.04
N ILE A 141 -5.28 -1.97 -11.00
CA ILE A 141 -4.92 -3.34 -10.64
C ILE A 141 -5.09 -4.22 -11.88
N ARG A 142 -4.13 -5.10 -12.12
CA ARG A 142 -4.18 -6.05 -13.24
C ARG A 142 -4.02 -7.46 -12.71
N PHE A 143 -4.97 -8.32 -13.04
CA PHE A 143 -5.02 -9.70 -12.55
C PHE A 143 -5.46 -10.65 -13.66
N PRO A 144 -5.07 -11.94 -13.61
CA PRO A 144 -5.58 -12.93 -14.56
C PRO A 144 -7.05 -13.23 -14.26
N CYS A 145 -7.88 -13.31 -15.31
CA CYS A 145 -9.27 -13.75 -15.19
C CYS A 145 -9.31 -15.16 -14.57
N THR A 146 -10.04 -15.29 -13.46
CA THR A 146 -10.18 -16.54 -12.69
C THR A 146 -11.30 -17.44 -13.22
N ASN A 147 -11.99 -17.05 -14.30
CA ASN A 147 -12.95 -17.93 -14.97
C ASN A 147 -12.20 -19.14 -15.55
N PRO A 148 -12.65 -20.39 -15.36
CA PRO A 148 -11.99 -21.56 -15.91
C PRO A 148 -11.69 -21.39 -17.40
N ASP A 149 -10.50 -21.83 -17.81
CA ASP A 149 -9.99 -21.81 -19.20
C ASP A 149 -9.82 -20.42 -19.85
N CYS A 150 -10.02 -19.33 -19.10
CA CYS A 150 -9.87 -17.98 -19.64
C CYS A 150 -8.44 -17.42 -19.49
N GLY A 151 -7.99 -17.21 -18.25
CA GLY A 151 -6.67 -16.65 -17.91
C GLY A 151 -6.35 -15.26 -18.48
N HIS A 152 -7.28 -14.64 -19.23
CA HIS A 152 -7.05 -13.37 -19.91
C HIS A 152 -6.87 -12.25 -18.87
N PRO A 153 -5.90 -11.33 -19.05
CA PRO A 153 -5.71 -10.22 -18.12
C PRO A 153 -6.98 -9.36 -18.03
N VAL A 154 -7.33 -8.97 -16.81
CA VAL A 154 -8.37 -8.00 -16.50
C VAL A 154 -7.72 -6.83 -15.81
N THR A 155 -8.09 -5.61 -16.22
CA THR A 155 -7.59 -4.38 -15.63
C THR A 155 -8.76 -3.62 -15.00
N LEU A 156 -8.60 -3.22 -13.75
CA LEU A 156 -9.47 -2.23 -13.11
C LEU A 156 -8.71 -0.91 -13.03
N GLU A 157 -9.14 0.06 -13.82
CA GLU A 157 -8.63 1.43 -13.79
C GLU A 157 -9.25 2.20 -12.61
N ILE A 158 -8.43 2.93 -11.84
CA ILE A 158 -8.86 3.69 -10.66
C ILE A 158 -8.67 5.19 -10.93
N GLU A 159 -9.52 5.69 -11.84
CA GLU A 159 -9.51 7.08 -12.29
C GLU A 159 -10.15 8.05 -11.28
N GLN A 160 -11.01 7.54 -10.40
CA GLN A 160 -11.71 8.36 -9.41
C GLN A 160 -10.77 8.87 -8.32
N GLU A 161 -11.01 10.10 -7.88
CA GLU A 161 -10.40 10.65 -6.67
C GLU A 161 -10.78 9.82 -5.44
N GLN A 162 -9.87 9.76 -4.49
CA GLN A 162 -9.99 8.93 -3.30
C GLN A 162 -11.23 9.29 -2.45
N THR A 163 -11.59 10.57 -2.34
CA THR A 163 -12.82 11.03 -1.67
C THR A 163 -14.11 10.49 -2.31
N LYS A 164 -14.13 10.37 -3.65
CA LYS A 164 -15.25 9.77 -4.40
C LYS A 164 -15.33 8.28 -4.16
N LEU A 165 -14.18 7.60 -4.12
CA LEU A 165 -14.09 6.18 -3.78
C LEU A 165 -14.65 5.90 -2.38
N TRP A 166 -14.28 6.70 -1.38
CA TRP A 166 -14.83 6.58 -0.02
C TRP A 166 -16.35 6.71 0.02
N THR A 167 -16.86 7.78 -0.59
CA THR A 167 -18.29 8.05 -0.68
C THR A 167 -19.01 6.86 -1.33
N ARG A 168 -18.44 6.33 -2.41
CA ARG A 168 -18.97 5.19 -3.14
C ARG A 168 -19.02 3.92 -2.29
N SER A 169 -17.97 3.64 -1.50
CA SER A 169 -17.93 2.52 -0.55
C SER A 169 -19.01 2.67 0.53
N LYS A 170 -19.16 3.86 1.13
CA LYS A 170 -20.23 4.15 2.12
C LYS A 170 -21.64 3.93 1.57
N HIS A 171 -21.84 4.11 0.26
CA HIS A 171 -23.11 3.83 -0.42
C HIS A 171 -23.26 2.39 -0.91
N GLY A 172 -22.32 1.49 -0.60
CA GLY A 172 -22.34 0.09 -1.02
C GLY A 172 -22.18 -0.12 -2.53
N LYS A 173 -21.64 0.88 -3.25
CA LYS A 173 -21.51 0.82 -4.72
C LYS A 173 -20.14 0.28 -5.13
N LEU A 174 -20.07 -1.00 -5.47
CA LEU A 174 -18.79 -1.64 -5.83
C LEU A 174 -18.17 -1.04 -7.11
N LEU A 175 -16.83 -1.07 -7.19
CA LEU A 175 -16.11 -0.92 -8.45
C LEU A 175 -16.23 -2.21 -9.25
N THR A 176 -16.19 -2.14 -10.58
CA THR A 176 -16.30 -3.33 -11.42
C THR A 176 -15.31 -3.30 -12.58
N ALA A 177 -14.74 -4.46 -12.91
CA ALA A 177 -13.97 -4.68 -14.12
C ALA A 177 -14.42 -5.98 -14.80
N SER A 178 -14.53 -5.99 -16.12
CA SER A 178 -15.02 -7.14 -16.88
C SER A 178 -13.92 -7.72 -17.75
N CYS A 179 -13.86 -9.05 -17.84
CA CYS A 179 -12.95 -9.72 -18.75
C CYS A 179 -13.44 -9.60 -20.19
N GLU A 180 -12.66 -8.96 -21.06
CA GLU A 180 -12.98 -8.78 -22.47
C GLU A 180 -13.17 -10.10 -23.23
N ARG A 181 -12.55 -11.19 -22.75
CA ARG A 181 -12.59 -12.51 -23.41
C ARG A 181 -13.84 -13.33 -23.07
N CYS A 182 -14.22 -13.41 -21.79
CA CYS A 182 -15.30 -14.30 -21.33
C CYS A 182 -16.48 -13.57 -20.70
N GLY A 183 -16.43 -12.24 -20.57
CA GLY A 183 -17.52 -11.43 -20.00
C GLY A 183 -17.67 -11.54 -18.47
N ALA A 184 -16.87 -12.35 -17.79
CA ALA A 184 -16.89 -12.43 -16.33
C ALA A 184 -16.61 -11.05 -15.71
N THR A 185 -17.43 -10.65 -14.74
CA THR A 185 -17.34 -9.34 -14.10
C THR A 185 -16.88 -9.49 -12.65
N TYR A 186 -15.90 -8.69 -12.27
CA TYR A 186 -15.27 -8.71 -10.96
C TYR A 186 -15.66 -7.43 -10.22
N ALA A 187 -16.07 -7.56 -8.98
CA ALA A 187 -16.48 -6.46 -8.13
C ALA A 187 -15.48 -6.25 -6.98
N PHE A 188 -15.17 -5.00 -6.70
CA PHE A 188 -14.18 -4.59 -5.71
C PHE A 188 -14.76 -3.53 -4.77
N ASP A 189 -14.32 -3.57 -3.51
CA ASP A 189 -14.63 -2.52 -2.55
C ASP A 189 -13.90 -1.22 -2.95
N PRO A 190 -14.58 -0.08 -3.11
CA PRO A 190 -13.93 1.15 -3.54
C PRO A 190 -12.93 1.72 -2.53
N ALA A 191 -13.10 1.47 -1.23
CA ALA A 191 -12.25 2.07 -0.21
C ALA A 191 -10.91 1.33 -0.09
N THR A 192 -10.95 0.00 -0.12
CA THR A 192 -9.76 -0.85 0.05
C THR A 192 -9.19 -1.35 -1.27
N ILE A 193 -9.96 -1.30 -2.36
CA ILE A 193 -9.67 -1.97 -3.64
C ILE A 193 -9.61 -3.50 -3.48
N GLY A 194 -10.11 -4.02 -2.36
CA GLY A 194 -10.21 -5.45 -2.09
C GLY A 194 -11.24 -6.13 -3.01
N TYR A 195 -10.92 -7.32 -3.49
CA TYR A 195 -11.86 -8.16 -4.24
C TYR A 195 -13.04 -8.56 -3.35
N VAL A 196 -14.26 -8.38 -3.86
CA VAL A 196 -15.50 -8.74 -3.14
C VAL A 196 -16.11 -9.99 -3.75
N ARG A 197 -16.38 -9.98 -5.06
CA ARG A 197 -17.01 -11.10 -5.75
C ARG A 197 -16.77 -11.09 -7.25
N ARG A 198 -17.07 -12.21 -7.89
CA ARG A 198 -17.13 -12.37 -9.34
C ARG A 198 -18.52 -12.79 -9.72
N ASP A 199 -19.18 -12.00 -10.55
CA ASP A 199 -20.47 -12.33 -11.15
C ASP A 199 -20.20 -13.07 -12.47
N GLY A 200 -20.83 -14.24 -12.62
CA GLY A 200 -20.60 -15.16 -13.74
C GLY A 200 -20.97 -14.52 -15.07
N GLY A 201 -20.00 -14.44 -15.98
CA GLY A 201 -20.24 -14.14 -17.39
C GLY A 201 -20.90 -15.35 -18.02
N GLY A 202 -22.23 -15.35 -18.10
CA GLY A 202 -22.97 -16.35 -18.86
C GLY A 202 -22.57 -16.26 -20.32
N ARG A 203 -22.11 -17.38 -20.87
CA ARG A 203 -22.47 -17.78 -22.23
C ARG A 203 -23.25 -19.07 -22.14
#